data_AF-X1HTH0-F1
#
_entry.id   AF-X1HTH0-F1
#
_cell.length_a   1.000
_cell.length_b   1.000
_cell.length_c   1.000
_cell.angle_alpha   90.00
_cell.angle_beta   90.00
_cell.angle_gamma   90.00
#
_symmetry.space_group_name_H-M   'P 1'
#
loop_
_entity.id
_entity.type
_entity.pdbx_description
1 polymer ?
#
loop_
_entity_poly.entity_id
_entity_poly.type
_entity_poly.pdbx_seq_one_letter_code
_entity_poly.pdbx_strand_id
1 'polypeptide(L)'
;NGKPLSQDALIRSKLAQLQVEFEIGRLLTYRVVLVIEEGRAPNVEAAMAKAYSTAFEQHLASTAMDILGLYGQLVAESKWAPILGMAPHSYLGSKGYSLQAGTSEILRNIVAGRGLGLPSK
;
A
#
# COMPACT_ATOMS: atom_id res chain seq x y z
N ASN A 1 4.45 27.30 -12.27
CA ASN A 1 4.64 27.75 -13.68
C ASN A 1 3.39 27.51 -14.55
N GLY A 2 2.20 27.33 -13.96
CA GLY A 2 0.94 27.18 -14.71
C GLY A 2 0.77 25.85 -15.47
N LYS A 3 1.76 24.96 -15.44
CA LYS A 3 1.66 23.63 -16.05
C LYS A 3 0.99 22.64 -15.10
N PRO A 4 0.25 21.64 -15.61
CA PRO A 4 -0.24 20.54 -14.79
C PRO A 4 0.89 19.82 -14.05
N LEU A 5 0.65 19.41 -12.80
CA LEU A 5 1.60 18.61 -12.01
C LEU A 5 1.96 17.29 -12.71
N SER A 6 1.06 16.75 -13.52
CA SER A 6 1.30 15.56 -14.34
C SER A 6 2.35 15.75 -15.44
N GLN A 7 2.83 16.97 -15.69
CA GLN A 7 3.95 17.24 -16.62
C GLN A 7 5.30 17.37 -15.90
N ASP A 8 5.31 17.44 -14.56
CA ASP A 8 6.54 17.43 -13.79
C ASP A 8 7.18 16.03 -13.85
N ALA A 9 8.44 15.95 -14.27
CA ALA A 9 9.12 14.67 -14.47
C ALA A 9 9.25 13.85 -13.17
N LEU A 10 9.44 14.50 -12.02
CA LEU A 10 9.56 13.83 -10.73
C LEU A 10 8.20 13.26 -10.30
N ILE A 11 7.13 14.05 -10.43
CA ILE A 11 5.77 13.60 -10.10
C ILE A 11 5.36 12.45 -11.02
N ARG A 12 5.62 12.56 -12.33
CA ARG A 12 5.36 11.48 -13.28
C ARG A 12 6.09 10.20 -12.92
N SER A 13 7.37 10.29 -12.53
CA SER A 13 8.15 9.13 -12.10
C SER A 13 7.58 8.49 -10.85
N LYS A 14 7.17 9.28 -9.85
CA LYS A 14 6.51 8.77 -8.64
C LYS A 14 5.21 8.03 -8.97
N LEU A 15 4.36 8.60 -9.82
CA LEU A 15 3.10 7.97 -10.24
C LEU A 15 3.34 6.67 -11.03
N ALA A 16 4.34 6.63 -11.90
CA ALA A 16 4.70 5.42 -12.63
C ALA A 16 5.18 4.31 -11.68
N GLN A 17 6.00 4.66 -10.69
CA GLN A 17 6.45 3.71 -9.67
C GLN A 17 5.29 3.17 -8.84
N LEU A 18 4.36 4.03 -8.40
CA LEU A 18 3.16 3.60 -7.68
C LEU A 18 2.27 2.67 -8.51
N GLN A 19 2.17 2.89 -9.82
CA GLN A 19 1.42 2.00 -10.71
C GLN A 19 2.07 0.61 -10.76
N VAL A 20 3.40 0.53 -10.91
CA VAL A 20 4.13 -0.74 -10.89
C VAL A 20 3.91 -1.46 -9.55
N GLU A 21 4.01 -0.73 -8.44
CA GLU A 21 3.83 -1.29 -7.11
C GLU A 21 2.40 -1.81 -6.89
N PHE A 22 1.39 -1.08 -7.38
CA PHE A 22 0.00 -1.51 -7.36
C PHE A 22 -0.20 -2.83 -8.11
N GLU A 23 0.38 -2.95 -9.31
CA GLU A 23 0.26 -4.18 -10.10
C GLU A 23 0.89 -5.39 -9.40
N ILE A 24 2.03 -5.21 -8.74
CA ILE A 24 2.64 -6.26 -7.91
C ILE A 24 1.68 -6.70 -6.80
N GLY A 25 1.09 -5.75 -6.06
CA GLY A 25 0.13 -6.05 -4.99
C GLY A 25 -1.12 -6.77 -5.49
N ARG A 26 -1.62 -6.37 -6.67
CA ARG A 26 -2.75 -7.04 -7.34
C ARG A 26 -2.40 -8.49 -7.71
N LEU A 27 -1.23 -8.72 -8.31
CA LEU A 27 -0.77 -10.06 -8.67
C LEU A 27 -0.54 -10.96 -7.45
N LEU A 28 0.02 -10.42 -6.36
CA LEU A 28 0.14 -11.15 -5.10
C LEU A 28 -1.22 -11.57 -4.55
N THR A 29 -2.22 -10.68 -4.64
CA THR A 29 -3.59 -10.98 -4.22
C THR A 29 -4.22 -12.07 -5.10
N TYR A 30 -4.00 -12.03 -6.41
CA TYR A 30 -4.47 -13.11 -7.31
C TYR A 30 -3.79 -14.44 -7.01
N ARG A 31 -2.51 -14.44 -6.63
CA ARG A 31 -1.82 -15.67 -6.21
C ARG A 31 -2.48 -16.32 -4.99
N VAL A 32 -2.99 -15.52 -4.04
CA VAL A 32 -3.76 -16.04 -2.90
C VAL A 32 -4.99 -16.81 -3.38
N VAL A 33 -5.74 -16.22 -4.32
CA VAL A 33 -6.95 -16.84 -4.89
C VAL A 33 -6.60 -18.13 -5.62
N LEU A 34 -5.56 -18.13 -6.47
CA LEU A 34 -5.12 -19.33 -7.19
C LEU A 34 -4.77 -20.49 -6.24
N VAL A 35 -4.08 -20.22 -5.14
CA VAL A 35 -3.75 -21.25 -4.14
C VAL A 35 -5.01 -21.81 -3.46
N ILE A 36 -6.02 -20.98 -3.22
CA ILE A 36 -7.33 -21.44 -2.72
C ILE A 36 -8.02 -22.34 -3.74
N GLU A 37 -8.01 -21.95 -5.02
CA GLU A 37 -8.63 -22.73 -6.11
C GLU A 37 -7.95 -24.10 -6.31
N GLU A 38 -6.66 -24.21 -6.02
CA GLU A 38 -5.93 -25.48 -5.97
C GLU A 38 -6.26 -26.34 -4.73
N GLY A 39 -7.17 -25.89 -3.86
CA GLY A 39 -7.57 -26.58 -2.64
C GLY A 39 -6.55 -26.48 -1.51
N ARG A 40 -5.59 -25.56 -1.59
CA ARG A 40 -4.53 -25.35 -0.58
C ARG A 40 -4.84 -24.12 0.28
N ALA A 41 -4.41 -24.16 1.54
CA ALA A 41 -4.53 -23.01 2.44
C ALA A 41 -3.42 -21.99 2.16
N PRO A 42 -3.74 -20.73 1.77
CA PRO A 42 -2.76 -19.74 1.31
C PRO A 42 -2.06 -19.02 2.47
N ASN A 43 -1.41 -19.76 3.37
CA ASN A 43 -0.82 -19.18 4.58
C ASN A 43 0.30 -18.18 4.28
N VAL A 44 1.26 -18.56 3.43
CA VAL A 44 2.43 -17.74 3.11
C VAL A 44 2.05 -16.66 2.10
N GLU A 45 1.24 -17.02 1.11
CA GLU A 45 0.76 -16.14 0.06
C GLU A 45 -0.08 -15.00 0.63
N ALA A 46 -1.01 -15.29 1.54
CA ALA A 46 -1.82 -14.25 2.18
C ALA A 46 -0.95 -13.32 3.05
N ALA A 47 0.05 -13.88 3.76
CA ALA A 47 0.97 -13.08 4.55
C ALA A 47 1.83 -12.15 3.67
N MET A 48 2.35 -12.66 2.55
CA MET A 48 3.10 -11.87 1.58
C MET A 48 2.24 -10.77 0.95
N ALA A 49 1.06 -11.12 0.44
CA ALA A 49 0.15 -10.17 -0.20
C ALA A 49 -0.23 -9.04 0.77
N LYS A 50 -0.58 -9.37 2.01
CA LYS A 50 -0.95 -8.37 3.00
C LYS A 50 0.21 -7.48 3.43
N ALA A 51 1.37 -8.08 3.74
CA ALA A 51 2.55 -7.31 4.15
C ALA A 51 2.97 -6.33 3.06
N TYR A 52 2.90 -6.74 1.79
CA TYR A 52 3.19 -5.89 0.66
C TYR A 52 2.13 -4.79 0.48
N SER A 53 0.84 -5.14 0.40
CA SER A 53 -0.23 -4.18 0.11
C SER A 53 -0.35 -3.10 1.18
N THR A 54 -0.15 -3.43 2.46
CA THR A 54 -0.20 -2.45 3.56
C THR A 54 1.02 -1.51 3.56
N ALA A 55 2.21 -1.99 3.16
CA ALA A 55 3.37 -1.14 2.96
C ALA A 55 3.18 -0.20 1.75
N PHE A 56 2.65 -0.73 0.65
CA PHE A 56 2.29 0.04 -0.54
C PHE A 56 1.27 1.13 -0.21
N GLU A 57 0.22 0.83 0.56
CA GLU A 57 -0.80 1.81 0.93
C GLU A 57 -0.21 2.99 1.72
N GLN A 58 0.71 2.73 2.65
CA GLN A 58 1.43 3.80 3.37
C GLN A 58 2.26 4.67 2.40
N HIS A 59 2.95 4.04 1.45
CA HIS A 59 3.76 4.75 0.45
C HIS A 59 2.89 5.59 -0.50
N LEU A 60 1.78 5.04 -0.97
CA LEU A 60 0.78 5.71 -1.80
C LEU A 60 0.21 6.93 -1.07
N ALA A 61 -0.23 6.76 0.18
CA ALA A 61 -0.81 7.84 0.96
C ALA A 61 0.23 8.94 1.24
N SER A 62 1.46 8.58 1.61
CA SER A 62 2.55 9.56 1.80
C SER A 62 2.86 10.32 0.51
N THR A 63 2.90 9.62 -0.63
CA THR A 63 3.15 10.25 -1.93
C THR A 63 2.01 11.20 -2.33
N ALA A 64 0.77 10.85 -2.02
CA ALA A 64 -0.38 11.72 -2.24
C ALA A 64 -0.29 13.00 -1.40
N MET A 65 0.10 12.90 -0.12
CA MET A 65 0.36 14.06 0.74
C MET A 65 1.43 14.97 0.14
N ASP A 66 2.55 14.39 -0.32
CA ASP A 66 3.66 15.14 -0.92
C ASP A 66 3.26 15.88 -2.20
N ILE A 67 2.55 15.20 -3.11
CA ILE A 67 2.15 15.77 -4.41
C ILE A 67 1.15 16.91 -4.21
N LEU A 68 0.24 16.79 -3.25
CA LEU A 68 -0.78 17.81 -2.95
C LEU A 68 -0.21 18.98 -2.12
N GLY A 69 0.97 18.82 -1.52
CA GLY A 69 1.64 19.84 -0.74
C GLY A 69 0.78 20.37 0.40
N LEU A 70 0.66 21.70 0.51
CA LEU A 70 -0.10 22.35 1.58
C LEU A 70 -1.58 21.94 1.61
N TYR A 71 -2.16 21.62 0.44
CA TYR A 71 -3.55 21.18 0.34
C TYR A 71 -3.73 19.71 0.75
N GLY A 72 -2.65 18.93 0.84
CA GLY A 72 -2.68 17.53 1.23
C GLY A 72 -3.17 17.29 2.65
N GLN A 73 -3.13 18.30 3.53
CA GLN A 73 -3.59 18.17 4.90
C GLN A 73 -5.09 18.50 5.09
N LEU A 74 -5.76 18.95 4.03
CA LEU A 74 -7.15 19.41 4.12
C LEU A 74 -8.13 18.23 4.10
N VAL A 75 -9.00 18.21 5.10
CA VAL A 75 -10.08 17.23 5.26
C VAL A 75 -11.33 17.64 4.47
N ALA A 76 -12.24 16.68 4.25
CA ALA A 76 -13.37 16.78 3.32
C ALA A 76 -14.30 17.98 3.56
N GLU A 77 -14.34 18.51 4.78
CA GLU A 77 -15.14 19.67 5.20
C GLU A 77 -14.61 21.00 4.62
N SER A 78 -13.35 21.03 4.19
CA SER A 78 -12.77 22.21 3.56
C SER A 78 -13.18 22.31 2.09
N LYS A 79 -13.68 23.49 1.69
CA LYS A 79 -13.95 23.79 0.26
C LYS A 79 -12.71 23.71 -0.64
N TRP A 80 -11.52 23.71 -0.05
CA TRP A 80 -10.24 23.63 -0.75
C TRP A 80 -9.65 22.22 -0.74
N ALA A 81 -10.35 21.24 -0.15
CA ALA A 81 -9.86 19.88 -0.06
C ALA A 81 -9.78 19.23 -1.46
N PRO A 82 -8.57 18.94 -1.96
CA PRO A 82 -8.43 18.15 -3.17
C PRO A 82 -8.94 16.74 -2.89
N ILE A 83 -9.41 16.05 -3.93
CA ILE A 83 -9.80 14.63 -3.87
C ILE A 83 -10.67 14.28 -2.65
N LEU A 84 -11.60 15.17 -2.28
CA LEU A 84 -12.51 14.98 -1.14
C LEU A 84 -11.81 14.69 0.20
N GLY A 85 -10.58 15.17 0.40
CA GLY A 85 -9.81 14.91 1.62
C GLY A 85 -9.33 13.46 1.76
N MET A 86 -9.26 12.71 0.65
CA MET A 86 -8.80 11.32 0.66
C MET A 86 -7.34 11.16 1.09
N ALA A 87 -6.43 12.06 0.68
CA ALA A 87 -5.02 11.95 1.05
C ALA A 87 -4.78 11.93 2.58
N PRO A 88 -5.27 12.90 3.38
CA PRO A 88 -5.05 12.87 4.82
C PRO A 88 -5.83 11.72 5.48
N HIS A 89 -7.01 11.38 4.97
CA HIS A 89 -7.78 10.22 5.46
C HIS A 89 -6.99 8.90 5.28
N SER A 90 -6.52 8.62 4.07
CA SER A 90 -5.71 7.43 3.76
C SER A 90 -4.38 7.46 4.51
N TYR A 91 -3.72 8.61 4.63
CA TYR A 91 -2.44 8.71 5.35
C TYR A 91 -2.58 8.32 6.81
N LEU A 92 -3.59 8.85 7.50
CA LEU A 92 -3.87 8.52 8.90
C LEU A 92 -4.34 7.06 9.05
N GLY A 93 -5.21 6.58 8.14
CA GLY A 93 -5.73 5.21 8.17
C GLY A 93 -4.67 4.14 7.91
N SER A 94 -3.72 4.42 6.99
CA SER A 94 -2.69 3.47 6.55
C SER A 94 -1.80 2.92 7.68
N LYS A 95 -1.66 3.67 8.78
CA LYS A 95 -0.93 3.21 9.97
C LYS A 95 -1.66 2.08 10.69
N GLY A 96 -2.99 2.18 10.79
CA GLY A 96 -3.82 1.13 11.38
C GLY A 96 -3.75 -0.18 10.62
N TYR A 97 -3.76 -0.13 9.28
CA TYR A 97 -3.74 -1.34 8.44
C TYR A 97 -2.47 -2.18 8.60
N SER A 98 -1.33 -1.57 8.92
CA SER A 98 -0.08 -2.31 9.18
C SER A 98 -0.08 -3.10 10.50
N LEU A 99 -1.06 -2.85 11.37
CA LEU A 99 -1.23 -3.51 12.67
C LEU A 99 -2.41 -4.49 12.68
N GLN A 100 -3.51 -4.09 12.04
CA GLN A 100 -4.77 -4.83 12.07
C GLN A 100 -4.63 -6.19 11.41
N ALA A 101 -5.22 -7.24 12.01
CA ALA A 101 -5.27 -8.61 11.49
C ALA A 101 -3.89 -9.21 11.17
N GLY A 102 -2.88 -8.90 12.00
CA GLY A 102 -1.50 -9.35 11.87
C GLY A 102 -0.58 -8.18 11.54
N THR A 103 0.33 -7.86 12.46
CA THR A 103 1.29 -6.79 12.23
C THR A 103 2.28 -7.16 11.13
N SER A 104 2.93 -6.16 10.56
CA SER A 104 3.95 -6.35 9.53
C SER A 104 5.07 -7.32 9.97
N GLU A 105 5.45 -7.29 11.25
CA GLU A 105 6.45 -8.19 11.85
C GLU A 105 5.95 -9.63 11.90
N ILE A 106 4.69 -9.84 12.34
CA ILE A 106 4.09 -11.17 12.39
C ILE A 106 3.97 -11.78 10.99
N LEU A 107 3.54 -10.99 10.01
CA LEU A 107 3.45 -11.46 8.62
C LEU A 107 4.83 -11.82 8.06
N ARG A 108 5.86 -11.00 8.30
CA ARG A 108 7.25 -11.33 7.91
C ARG A 108 7.75 -12.59 8.61
N ASN A 109 7.41 -12.82 9.88
CA ASN A 109 7.76 -14.04 10.59
C ASN A 109 7.08 -15.28 9.99
N ILE A 110 5.82 -15.17 9.55
CA ILE A 110 5.14 -16.26 8.83
C ILE A 110 5.88 -16.60 7.54
N VAL A 111 6.28 -15.58 6.75
CA VAL A 111 7.05 -15.78 5.52
C VAL A 111 8.41 -16.41 5.83
N ALA A 112 9.12 -15.92 6.83
CA ALA A 112 10.42 -16.44 7.25
C ALA A 112 10.33 -17.92 7.70
N GLY A 113 9.43 -18.23 8.62
CA GLY A 113 9.32 -19.58 9.19
C GLY A 113 8.66 -20.57 8.23
N ARG A 114 7.45 -20.27 7.77
CA ARG A 114 6.66 -21.20 6.95
C ARG A 114 7.04 -21.17 5.47
N GLY A 115 7.45 -20.02 4.96
CA GLY A 115 7.81 -19.85 3.55
C GLY A 115 9.27 -20.21 3.26
N LEU A 116 10.19 -19.76 4.10
CA LEU A 116 11.64 -19.93 3.88
C LEU A 116 12.28 -21.00 4.78
N GLY A 117 11.52 -21.59 5.71
CA GLY A 117 12.04 -22.63 6.61
C GLY A 117 13.08 -22.10 7.62
N LEU A 118 13.10 -20.79 7.88
CA LEU A 118 14.05 -20.21 8.82
C LEU A 118 13.73 -20.66 10.26
N PRO A 119 14.75 -20.93 11.08
CA PRO A 119 14.55 -21.35 12.46
C PRO A 119 13.85 -20.25 13.27
N SER A 120 12.82 -20.62 14.04
CA SER A 120 12.31 -19.78 15.12
C SER A 120 13.24 -19.91 16.32
N LYS A 121 13.54 -18.80 16.99
CA LYS A 121 14.16 -18.85 18.33
C LYS A 121 13.26 -19.59 19.32
#